data_AF-A0A7K6B0X9-F1
#
_entry.id   AF-A0A7K6B0X9-F1
#
_cell.length_a   1.000
_cell.length_b   1.000
_cell.length_c   1.000
_cell.angle_alpha   90.00
_cell.angle_beta   90.00
_cell.angle_gamma   90.00
#
_symmetry.space_group_name_H-M   'P 1'
#
loop_
_entity.id
_entity.type
_entity.pdbx_description
1 polymer ?
#
loop_
_entity_poly.entity_id
_entity_poly.type
_entity_poly.pdbx_seq_one_letter_code
_entity_poly.pdbx_strand_id
1 'polypeptide(L)'
;CSCCAKAFSSQAKLAVHQRSHTGERPFLCPDCPKAFADPSVYRKHRRSHSGCHERIHAPPNPFRCDACGKAFTQLSSFQSHRRIHTGERPFLCPQCGATFADPSSFRRHQRAH
;
A
#
# COMPACT_ATOMS: atom_id res chain seq x y z
N CYS A 1 0.52 -25.13 -10.71
CA CYS A 1 1.35 -25.76 -9.67
C CYS A 1 0.90 -27.19 -9.55
N SER A 2 1.82 -28.15 -9.75
CA SER A 2 1.54 -29.59 -9.68
C SER A 2 1.13 -30.05 -8.26
N CYS A 3 1.48 -29.29 -7.21
CA CYS A 3 1.21 -29.68 -5.82
C CYS A 3 -0.11 -29.14 -5.25
N CYS A 4 -0.72 -28.09 -5.84
CA CYS A 4 -1.90 -27.46 -5.22
C CYS A 4 -2.88 -26.80 -6.21
N ALA A 5 -2.90 -27.24 -7.47
CA ALA A 5 -3.81 -26.80 -8.54
C ALA A 5 -3.87 -25.28 -8.83
N LYS A 6 -3.00 -24.45 -8.22
CA LYS A 6 -2.94 -23.01 -8.47
C LYS A 6 -2.33 -22.71 -9.84
N ALA A 7 -3.04 -21.93 -10.65
CA ALA A 7 -2.57 -21.43 -11.94
C ALA A 7 -1.82 -20.10 -11.78
N PHE A 8 -0.75 -19.91 -12.56
CA PHE A 8 0.06 -18.70 -12.53
C PHE A 8 0.26 -18.19 -13.95
N SER A 9 0.21 -16.86 -14.11
CA SER A 9 0.35 -16.19 -15.40
C SER A 9 1.80 -16.16 -15.93
N SER A 10 2.78 -16.59 -15.14
CA SER A 10 4.18 -16.61 -15.54
C SER A 10 4.98 -17.66 -14.79
N GLN A 11 6.01 -18.20 -15.44
CA GLN A 11 6.91 -19.21 -14.89
C GLN A 11 7.64 -18.71 -13.63
N ALA A 12 8.05 -17.43 -13.61
CA ALA A 12 8.71 -16.83 -12.44
C ALA A 12 7.81 -16.81 -11.20
N LYS A 13 6.51 -16.53 -11.34
CA LYS A 13 5.54 -16.56 -10.23
C LYS A 13 5.29 -17.99 -9.76
N LEU A 14 5.23 -18.94 -10.68
CA LEU A 14 5.10 -20.36 -10.34
C LEU A 14 6.32 -20.86 -9.55
N ALA A 15 7.53 -20.50 -9.97
CA ALA A 15 8.76 -20.88 -9.28
C ALA A 15 8.84 -20.31 -7.85
N VAL A 16 8.49 -19.03 -7.67
CA VAL A 16 8.40 -18.42 -6.34
C VAL A 16 7.32 -19.10 -5.49
N HIS A 17 6.19 -19.46 -6.08
CA HIS A 17 5.14 -20.19 -5.36
C HIS A 17 5.57 -21.61 -4.98
N GLN A 18 6.34 -22.32 -5.80
CA GLN A 18 6.83 -23.66 -5.44
C GLN A 18 7.66 -23.65 -4.15
N ARG A 19 8.39 -22.56 -3.88
CA ARG A 19 9.14 -22.38 -2.63
C ARG A 19 8.27 -22.33 -1.37
N SER A 20 6.98 -22.02 -1.49
CA SER A 20 6.06 -22.11 -0.35
C SER A 20 5.75 -23.55 0.05
N HIS A 21 5.91 -24.51 -0.87
CA HIS A 21 5.72 -25.93 -0.60
C HIS A 21 6.99 -26.57 -0.04
N THR A 22 8.17 -26.15 -0.52
CA THR A 22 9.46 -26.67 -0.06
C THR A 22 9.99 -25.98 1.19
N GLY A 23 9.42 -24.82 1.56
CA GLY A 23 9.90 -24.00 2.68
C GLY A 23 11.21 -23.25 2.38
N GLU A 24 11.70 -23.30 1.14
CA GLU A 24 12.94 -22.65 0.73
C GLU A 24 12.78 -21.12 0.79
N ARG A 25 13.66 -20.46 1.55
CA ARG A 25 13.65 -18.99 1.69
C ARG A 25 15.03 -18.42 1.36
N PRO A 26 15.41 -18.36 0.07
CA PRO A 26 16.76 -17.98 -0.36
C PRO A 26 17.13 -16.53 0.00
N PHE A 27 16.13 -15.67 0.23
CA PHE A 27 16.36 -14.26 0.46
C PHE A 27 16.41 -13.97 1.96
N LEU A 28 17.61 -14.09 2.52
CA LEU A 28 17.91 -13.75 3.91
C LEU A 28 18.15 -12.25 4.04
N CYS A 29 17.53 -11.65 5.05
CA CYS A 29 17.84 -10.29 5.44
C CYS A 29 19.12 -10.28 6.30
N PRO A 30 20.13 -9.47 5.97
CA PRO A 30 21.33 -9.35 6.81
C PRO A 30 21.05 -8.53 8.09
N ASP A 31 20.09 -7.59 8.03
CA ASP A 31 19.78 -6.66 9.11
C ASP A 31 18.79 -7.22 10.15
N CYS A 32 18.19 -8.39 9.89
CA CYS A 32 17.26 -9.04 10.82
C CYS A 32 17.10 -10.53 10.51
N PRO A 33 16.56 -11.36 11.43
CA PRO A 33 16.45 -12.81 11.24
C PRO A 33 15.36 -13.25 10.23
N LYS A 34 14.81 -12.34 9.42
CA LYS A 34 13.73 -12.67 8.47
C LYS A 34 14.27 -13.19 7.13
N ALA A 35 13.70 -14.30 6.70
CA ALA A 35 13.93 -14.91 5.39
C ALA A 35 12.68 -14.79 4.49
N PHE A 36 12.84 -14.74 3.17
CA PHE A 36 11.72 -14.64 2.24
C PHE A 36 11.89 -15.61 1.06
N ALA A 37 10.78 -16.14 0.56
CA ALA A 37 10.73 -16.97 -0.64
C ALA A 37 10.61 -16.14 -1.94
N ASP A 38 10.00 -14.96 -1.84
CA ASP A 38 9.74 -14.04 -2.96
C ASP A 38 10.76 -12.87 -2.97
N PRO A 39 11.49 -12.67 -4.08
CA PRO A 39 12.46 -11.58 -4.20
C PRO A 39 11.83 -10.18 -4.11
N SER A 40 10.59 -10.02 -4.55
CA SER A 40 9.86 -8.75 -4.53
C SER A 40 9.48 -8.35 -3.11
N VAL A 41 9.09 -9.33 -2.29
CA VAL A 41 8.78 -9.13 -0.87
C VAL A 41 10.06 -8.85 -0.09
N TYR A 42 11.13 -9.61 -0.35
CA TYR A 42 12.46 -9.33 0.22
C TYR A 42 12.93 -7.90 -0.11
N ARG A 43 12.85 -7.46 -1.37
CA ARG A 43 13.28 -6.11 -1.76
C ARG A 43 12.44 -5.00 -1.10
N LYS A 44 11.15 -5.24 -0.85
CA LYS A 44 10.31 -4.30 -0.06
C LYS A 44 10.73 -4.30 1.41
N HIS A 45 10.97 -5.46 1.99
CA HIS A 45 11.40 -5.61 3.37
C HIS A 45 12.78 -4.98 3.61
N ARG A 46 13.77 -5.23 2.75
CA ARG A 46 15.12 -4.65 2.86
C ARG A 46 15.09 -3.12 2.83
N ARG A 47 14.18 -2.54 2.05
CA ARG A 47 13.94 -1.09 2.02
C ARG A 47 13.38 -0.53 3.34
N SER A 48 12.79 -1.37 4.19
CA SER A 48 12.34 -0.97 5.52
C SER A 48 13.50 -0.84 6.52
N HIS A 49 14.58 -1.59 6.34
CA HIS A 49 15.78 -1.50 7.20
C HIS A 49 16.68 -0.35 6.81
N SER A 50 16.76 -0.04 5.52
CA SER A 50 17.46 1.14 5.01
C SER A 50 16.78 2.48 5.35
N GLY A 51 15.93 2.50 6.39
CA GLY A 51 15.47 3.62 7.21
C GLY A 51 15.27 4.98 6.54
N CYS A 52 16.34 5.63 6.09
CA CYS A 52 16.29 7.03 5.67
C CYS A 52 17.22 7.44 4.52
N HIS A 53 18.06 6.59 3.91
CA HIS A 53 19.14 7.12 3.06
C HIS A 53 18.88 7.19 1.53
N GLU A 54 17.81 6.57 1.02
CA GLU A 54 17.44 6.71 -0.42
C GLU A 54 16.12 7.44 -0.67
N ARG A 55 15.53 8.06 0.37
CA ARG A 55 14.44 9.03 0.16
C ARG A 55 14.95 10.40 -0.32
N ILE A 56 16.27 10.56 -0.48
CA ILE A 56 16.89 11.79 -0.99
C ILE A 56 16.83 11.86 -2.53
N HIS A 57 16.56 10.76 -3.23
CA HIS A 57 16.44 10.72 -4.71
C HIS A 57 15.04 10.36 -5.25
N ALA A 58 14.01 10.34 -4.41
CA ALA A 58 12.62 10.34 -4.90
C ALA A 58 12.04 11.74 -4.65
N PRO A 59 11.35 12.36 -5.62
CA PRO A 59 10.95 13.76 -5.53
C PRO A 59 10.23 13.98 -4.19
N PRO A 60 10.52 15.10 -3.50
CA PRO A 60 9.91 15.40 -2.21
C PRO A 60 8.42 15.20 -2.38
N ASN A 61 7.78 14.40 -1.51
CA ASN A 61 6.33 14.18 -1.52
C ASN A 61 5.63 15.47 -1.98
N PRO A 62 5.15 15.55 -3.23
CA PRO A 62 4.89 16.84 -3.85
C PRO A 62 3.71 17.56 -3.19
N PHE A 63 2.94 16.81 -2.39
CA PHE A 63 1.74 17.26 -1.74
C PHE A 63 1.93 17.26 -0.23
N ARG A 64 2.36 18.40 0.31
CA ARG A 64 2.51 18.65 1.74
C ARG A 64 1.38 19.53 2.21
N CYS A 65 0.84 19.23 3.39
CA CYS A 65 -0.19 20.04 4.03
C CYS A 65 0.47 21.13 4.84
N ASP A 66 0.20 22.38 4.49
CA ASP A 66 0.75 23.54 5.20
C ASP A 66 0.16 23.69 6.61
N ALA A 67 -1.08 23.25 6.82
CA ALA A 67 -1.77 23.36 8.11
C ALA A 67 -1.23 22.39 9.18
N CYS A 68 -0.67 21.23 8.82
CA CYS A 68 -0.20 20.24 9.79
C CYS A 68 1.11 19.52 9.42
N GLY A 69 1.76 19.95 8.34
CA GLY A 69 3.05 19.42 7.88
C GLY A 69 3.02 18.00 7.27
N LYS A 70 1.87 17.31 7.27
CA LYS A 70 1.73 15.96 6.73
C LYS A 70 2.02 15.93 5.22
N ALA A 71 2.80 14.95 4.79
CA ALA A 71 3.22 14.81 3.41
C ALA A 71 2.62 13.53 2.78
N PHE A 72 2.16 13.64 1.54
CA PHE A 72 1.49 12.58 0.81
C PHE A 72 2.20 12.33 -0.53
N THR A 73 2.27 11.06 -0.93
CA THR A 73 2.84 10.65 -2.23
C THR A 73 1.83 10.76 -3.38
N GLN A 74 0.53 10.89 -3.07
CA GLN A 74 -0.56 10.92 -4.05
C GLN A 74 -1.44 12.16 -3.86
N LEU A 75 -1.78 12.83 -4.96
CA LEU A 75 -2.62 14.04 -4.95
C LEU A 75 -4.01 13.77 -4.36
N SER A 76 -4.64 12.64 -4.71
CA SER A 76 -5.97 12.26 -4.23
C SER A 76 -6.02 12.11 -2.70
N SER A 77 -4.95 11.56 -2.11
CA SER A 77 -4.80 11.42 -0.67
C SER A 77 -4.60 12.77 0.01
N PHE A 78 -3.79 13.64 -0.60
CA PHE A 78 -3.59 15.01 -0.11
C PHE A 78 -4.87 15.86 -0.16
N GLN A 79 -5.60 15.84 -1.28
CA GLN A 79 -6.85 16.59 -1.43
C GLN A 79 -7.91 16.10 -0.43
N SER A 80 -8.05 14.79 -0.26
CA SER A 80 -8.96 14.22 0.73
C SER A 80 -8.55 14.61 2.15
N HIS A 81 -7.25 14.65 2.45
CA HIS A 81 -6.75 15.13 3.73
C HIS A 81 -7.03 16.62 3.94
N ARG A 82 -6.86 17.46 2.91
CA ARG A 82 -7.10 18.90 2.99
C ARG A 82 -8.55 19.22 3.38
N ARG A 83 -9.50 18.39 2.96
CA ARG A 83 -10.92 18.52 3.33
C ARG A 83 -11.19 18.35 4.83
N ILE A 84 -10.28 17.71 5.58
CA ILE A 84 -10.40 17.61 7.04
C ILE A 84 -10.22 19.01 7.67
N HIS A 85 -9.32 19.83 7.12
CA HIS A 85 -9.07 21.18 7.61
C HIS A 85 -10.13 22.18 7.14
N THR A 86 -10.66 22.02 5.94
CA THR A 86 -11.71 22.91 5.41
C THR A 86 -13.13 22.50 5.82
N GLY A 87 -13.31 21.29 6.37
CA GLY A 87 -14.62 20.74 6.70
C GLY A 87 -15.48 20.38 5.48
N GLU A 88 -14.92 20.43 4.27
CA GLU A 88 -15.66 20.17 3.03
C GLU A 88 -16.05 18.69 2.92
N ARG A 89 -17.35 18.39 2.79
CA ARG A 89 -17.88 17.02 2.68
C ARG A 89 -18.71 16.87 1.39
N PRO A 90 -18.04 16.81 0.22
CA PRO A 90 -18.72 16.87 -1.07
C PRO A 90 -19.51 15.60 -1.42
N PHE A 91 -19.31 14.51 -0.69
CA PHE A 91 -20.01 13.24 -0.96
C PHE A 91 -21.24 13.13 -0.06
N LEU A 92 -22.42 13.37 -0.63
CA LEU A 92 -23.71 13.20 0.03
C LEU A 92 -24.30 11.82 -0.31
N CYS A 93 -24.75 11.08 0.69
CA CYS A 93 -25.56 9.89 0.49
C CYS A 93 -27.02 10.30 0.21
N PRO A 94 -27.58 10.00 -0.96
CA PRO A 94 -28.96 10.35 -1.28
C PRO A 94 -30.00 9.54 -0.49
N GLN A 95 -29.63 8.37 0.04
CA GLN A 95 -30.55 7.51 0.80
C GLN A 95 -30.75 7.97 2.24
N CYS A 96 -29.71 8.47 2.91
CA CYS A 96 -29.77 8.83 4.34
C CYS A 96 -29.27 10.23 4.68
N GLY A 97 -28.82 11.01 3.68
CA GLY A 97 -28.31 12.37 3.89
C GLY A 97 -26.92 12.47 4.53
N ALA A 98 -26.26 11.34 4.84
CA ALA A 98 -24.93 11.34 5.44
C ALA A 98 -23.89 11.94 4.47
N THR A 99 -23.02 12.82 4.97
CA THR A 99 -21.97 13.47 4.18
C THR A 99 -20.58 12.95 4.53
N PHE A 100 -19.69 12.87 3.54
CA PHE A 100 -18.33 12.33 3.70
C PHE A 100 -17.29 13.24 3.05
N ALA A 101 -16.11 13.32 3.66
CA ALA A 101 -14.97 14.08 3.14
C ALA A 101 -14.16 13.28 2.11
N ASP A 102 -14.18 11.94 2.18
CA ASP A 102 -13.39 11.08 1.29
C ASP A 102 -14.27 10.08 0.51
N PRO A 103 -13.90 9.79 -0.76
CA PRO A 103 -14.68 8.94 -1.64
C PRO A 103 -14.63 7.45 -1.28
N SER A 104 -13.65 7.01 -0.49
CA SER A 104 -13.51 5.62 -0.07
C SER A 104 -14.48 5.32 1.08
N SER A 105 -14.57 6.21 2.06
CA SER A 105 -15.56 6.11 3.15
C SER A 105 -16.98 6.22 2.63
N PHE A 106 -17.25 7.13 1.68
CA PHE A 106 -18.54 7.23 1.01
C PHE A 106 -18.92 5.91 0.31
N ARG A 107 -18.03 5.36 -0.52
CA ARG A 107 -18.28 4.09 -1.23
C ARG A 107 -18.43 2.89 -0.30
N ARG A 108 -17.77 2.90 0.87
CA ARG A 108 -17.96 1.86 1.89
C ARG A 108 -19.32 2.00 2.57
N HIS A 109 -19.72 3.22 2.88
CA HIS A 109 -21.02 3.51 3.45
C HIS A 109 -22.16 3.15 2.49
N GLN A 110 -22.05 3.49 1.20
CA GLN A 110 -23.05 3.12 0.19
C GLN A 110 -23.25 1.61 0.05
N ARG A 111 -22.20 0.81 0.28
CA ARG A 111 -22.28 -0.66 0.26
C ARG A 111 -22.94 -1.27 1.49
N ALA A 112 -23.12 -0.47 2.55
CA ALA A 112 -23.71 -0.92 3.81
C ALA A 112 -25.22 -0.63 3.89
N HIS A 113 -25.75 0.12 2.92
CA HIS A 113 -27.19 0.13 2.62
C HIS A 113 -27.52 -1.08 1.77
#